data_AF-A0A2H9N177-F1
#
_entry.id   AF-A0A2H9N177-F1
#
_cell.length_a   1.000
_cell.length_b   1.000
_cell.length_c   1.000
_cell.angle_alpha   90.00
_cell.angle_beta   90.00
_cell.angle_gamma   90.00
#
_symmetry.space_group_name_H-M   'P 1'
#
loop_
_entity.id
_entity.type
_entity.pdbx_description
1 polymer ?
#
loop_
_entity_poly.entity_id
_entity_poly.type
_entity_poly.pdbx_seq_one_letter_code
_entity_poly.pdbx_strand_id
1 'polypeptide(L)'
;MEMKNEAKKWFDKSKQDLINAEYNFDGNKFDLSAFLIQQSVEKSLKAMQIEKSDKFDKIHDLLTLAKKLEAPEQILKFCSDINPFYTIARYPDVEEEINRKTAKDIIEKGKKVFNWIEGNLMQ
;
A
#
# COMPACT_ATOMS: atom_id res chain seq x y z
N MET A 1 -0.76 -2.45 22.76
CA MET A 1 -1.31 -1.15 23.24
C MET A 1 -2.62 -0.87 22.49
N GLU A 2 -3.52 0.03 22.92
CA GLU A 2 -4.66 0.41 22.06
C GLU A 2 -4.17 1.42 21.00
N MET A 3 -4.36 1.09 19.72
CA MET A 3 -3.93 1.92 18.59
C MET A 3 -4.56 3.32 18.66
N LYS A 4 -3.80 4.36 18.34
CA LYS A 4 -4.33 5.73 18.33
C LYS A 4 -5.49 5.85 17.35
N ASN A 5 -6.53 6.59 17.75
CA ASN A 5 -7.75 6.76 16.95
C ASN A 5 -7.49 7.24 15.51
N GLU A 6 -6.51 8.14 15.31
CA GLU A 6 -6.16 8.61 13.98
C GLU A 6 -5.45 7.53 13.16
N ALA A 7 -4.46 6.85 13.73
CA ALA A 7 -3.77 5.71 13.08
C ALA A 7 -4.78 4.63 12.68
N LYS A 8 -5.75 4.32 13.56
CA LYS A 8 -6.83 3.36 13.29
C LYS A 8 -7.66 3.73 12.07
N LYS A 9 -8.06 5.00 11.93
CA LYS A 9 -8.83 5.47 10.75
C LYS A 9 -8.07 5.25 9.44
N TRP A 10 -6.77 5.54 9.43
CA TRP A 10 -5.91 5.33 8.26
C TRP A 10 -5.73 3.83 7.95
N PHE A 11 -5.54 3.02 8.99
CA PHE A 11 -5.38 1.58 8.86
C PHE A 11 -6.67 0.87 8.42
N ASP A 12 -7.83 1.27 8.93
CA ASP A 12 -9.11 0.74 8.48
C ASP A 12 -9.34 1.07 6.99
N LYS A 13 -8.93 2.27 6.56
CA LYS A 13 -9.01 2.67 5.15
C LYS A 13 -8.06 1.88 4.27
N SER A 14 -6.81 1.62 4.70
CA SER A 14 -5.89 0.76 3.94
C SER A 14 -6.41 -0.66 3.81
N LYS A 15 -7.06 -1.19 4.86
CA LYS A 15 -7.68 -2.52 4.82
C LYS A 15 -8.82 -2.58 3.80
N GLN A 16 -9.67 -1.55 3.76
CA GLN A 16 -10.73 -1.48 2.75
C GLN A 16 -10.18 -1.41 1.33
N ASP A 17 -9.11 -0.66 1.11
CA ASP A 17 -8.46 -0.59 -0.21
C ASP A 17 -7.89 -1.94 -0.63
N LEU A 18 -7.32 -2.72 0.29
CA LEU A 18 -6.85 -4.09 0.03
C LEU A 18 -8.01 -5.02 -0.39
N ILE A 19 -9.12 -5.00 0.36
CA ILE A 19 -10.33 -5.80 0.03
C ILE A 19 -10.86 -5.41 -1.35
N ASN A 20 -10.92 -4.10 -1.63
CA ASN A 20 -11.38 -3.61 -2.93
C ASN A 20 -10.43 -4.02 -4.06
N ALA A 21 -9.12 -4.10 -3.80
CA ALA A 21 -8.16 -4.57 -4.80
C ALA A 21 -8.45 -6.02 -5.20
N GLU A 22 -8.66 -6.90 -4.23
CA GLU A 22 -9.00 -8.31 -4.49
C GLU A 22 -10.31 -8.45 -5.26
N TYR A 23 -11.35 -7.71 -4.86
CA TYR A 23 -12.62 -7.70 -5.57
C TYR A 23 -12.47 -7.29 -7.04
N ASN A 24 -11.66 -6.25 -7.30
CA ASN A 24 -11.41 -5.77 -8.66
C ASN A 24 -10.55 -6.73 -9.47
N PHE A 25 -9.60 -7.42 -8.83
CA PHE A 25 -8.82 -8.48 -9.47
C PHE A 25 -9.71 -9.62 -10.00
N ASP A 26 -10.69 -10.05 -9.20
CA ASP A 26 -11.64 -11.09 -9.60
C ASP A 26 -12.57 -10.60 -10.73
N GLY A 27 -12.89 -9.31 -10.76
CA GLY A 27 -13.59 -8.65 -11.86
C GLY A 27 -12.73 -8.37 -13.10
N ASN A 28 -11.49 -8.88 -13.17
CA ASN A 28 -10.52 -8.63 -14.23
C ASN A 28 -10.19 -7.13 -14.44
N LYS A 29 -10.29 -6.32 -13.38
CA LYS A 29 -9.92 -4.90 -13.35
C LYS A 29 -8.52 -4.75 -12.75
N PHE A 30 -7.52 -5.23 -13.47
CA PHE A 30 -6.15 -5.38 -12.99
C PHE A 30 -5.46 -4.05 -12.67
N ASP A 31 -5.62 -3.01 -13.50
CA ASP A 31 -5.02 -1.70 -13.24
C ASP A 31 -5.58 -1.07 -11.96
N LEU A 32 -6.91 -1.12 -11.81
CA LEU A 32 -7.59 -0.63 -10.61
C LEU A 32 -7.18 -1.45 -9.37
N SER A 33 -7.01 -2.76 -9.51
CA SER A 33 -6.48 -3.60 -8.44
C SER A 33 -5.08 -3.17 -8.02
N ALA A 34 -4.16 -2.95 -8.96
CA ALA A 34 -2.79 -2.53 -8.66
C ALA A 34 -2.76 -1.13 -7.99
N PHE A 35 -3.58 -0.20 -8.49
CA PHE A 35 -3.77 1.11 -7.88
C PHE A 35 -4.24 1.03 -6.43
N LEU A 36 -5.25 0.18 -6.16
CA LEU A 36 -5.78 -0.01 -4.81
C LEU A 36 -4.76 -0.65 -3.86
N ILE A 37 -3.89 -1.54 -4.36
CA ILE A 37 -2.76 -2.05 -3.56
C ILE A 37 -1.76 -0.95 -3.22
N GLN A 38 -1.37 -0.11 -4.18
CA GLN A 38 -0.49 1.04 -3.93
C GLN A 38 -1.10 1.96 -2.85
N GLN A 39 -2.41 2.24 -2.96
CA GLN A 39 -3.15 3.06 -2.00
C GLN A 39 -3.27 2.42 -0.61
N SER A 40 -3.43 1.10 -0.55
CA SER A 40 -3.43 0.34 0.72
C SER A 40 -2.08 0.42 1.40
N VAL A 41 -0.98 0.22 0.66
CA VAL A 41 0.39 0.33 1.17
C VAL A 41 0.68 1.75 1.66
N GLU A 42 0.30 2.79 0.90
CA GLU A 42 0.50 4.18 1.30
C GLU A 42 -0.19 4.49 2.64
N LYS A 43 -1.48 4.15 2.75
CA LYS A 43 -2.29 4.47 3.93
C LYS A 43 -1.86 3.68 5.15
N SER A 44 -1.46 2.42 4.98
CA SER A 44 -0.93 1.61 6.08
C SER A 44 0.42 2.14 6.58
N LEU A 45 1.34 2.55 5.70
CA LEU A 45 2.60 3.18 6.12
C LEU A 45 2.32 4.48 6.89
N LYS A 46 1.39 5.31 6.41
CA LYS A 46 0.96 6.53 7.12
C LYS A 46 0.35 6.23 8.48
N ALA A 47 -0.48 5.18 8.61
CA ALA A 47 -1.02 4.76 9.90
C ALA A 47 0.09 4.44 10.91
N MET A 48 1.13 3.72 10.47
CA MET A 48 2.29 3.39 11.32
C MET A 48 3.13 4.62 11.71
N GLN A 49 3.27 5.61 10.81
CA GLN A 49 3.92 6.89 11.15
C GLN A 49 3.14 7.65 12.23
N ILE A 50 1.82 7.73 12.09
CA ILE A 50 0.94 8.39 13.06
C ILE A 50 1.06 7.70 14.43
N GLU A 51 1.04 6.37 14.45
CA GLU A 51 1.19 5.61 15.68
C GLU A 51 2.52 5.94 16.38
N LYS A 52 3.63 5.91 15.63
CA LYS A 52 4.97 6.14 16.17
C LYS A 52 5.27 7.60 16.54
N SER A 53 4.67 8.58 15.88
CA SER A 53 5.17 9.97 15.93
C SER A 53 4.11 11.08 15.97
N ASP A 54 2.82 10.75 15.98
CA ASP A 54 1.68 11.71 15.89
C ASP A 54 1.75 12.65 14.69
N LYS A 55 2.52 12.27 13.68
CA LYS A 55 2.70 13.00 12.42
C LYS A 55 2.77 11.99 11.30
N PHE A 56 2.36 12.40 10.10
CA PHE A 56 2.68 11.68 8.88
C PHE A 56 3.16 12.66 7.82
N ASP A 57 4.04 12.18 6.95
CA ASP A 57 4.51 12.98 5.84
C ASP A 57 3.44 13.05 4.76
N LYS A 58 3.16 14.26 4.26
CA LYS A 58 2.34 14.48 3.05
C LYS A 58 3.15 14.22 1.78
N ILE A 59 3.90 13.12 1.77
CA ILE A 59 4.61 12.61 0.59
C ILE A 59 3.87 11.35 0.11
N HIS A 60 3.90 11.13 -1.20
CA HIS A 60 3.29 9.96 -1.85
C HIS A 60 4.33 8.92 -2.27
N ASP A 61 5.62 9.18 -1.98
CA ASP A 61 6.70 8.26 -2.26
C ASP A 61 6.77 7.15 -1.19
N LEU A 62 6.34 5.95 -1.56
CA LEU A 62 6.26 4.82 -0.64
C LEU A 62 7.63 4.40 -0.10
N LEU A 63 8.66 4.46 -0.94
CA LEU A 63 10.02 4.12 -0.55
C LEU A 63 10.51 5.03 0.60
N THR A 64 10.29 6.34 0.49
CA THR A 64 10.67 7.30 1.53
C THR A 64 9.88 7.07 2.82
N LEU A 65 8.57 6.82 2.72
CA LEU A 65 7.74 6.47 3.88
C LEU A 65 8.25 5.21 4.58
N ALA A 66 8.55 4.15 3.83
CA ALA A 66 9.03 2.89 4.36
C ALA A 66 10.44 2.99 4.97
N LYS A 67 11.34 3.78 4.37
CA LYS A 67 12.68 4.05 4.92
C LYS A 67 12.60 4.72 6.29
N LYS A 68 11.72 5.70 6.46
CA LYS A 68 11.51 6.40 7.75
C LYS A 68 10.96 5.48 8.84
N LEU A 69 10.32 4.39 8.45
CA LEU A 69 9.80 3.37 9.38
C LEU A 69 10.80 2.23 9.64
N GLU A 70 12.02 2.33 9.08
CA GLU A 70 13.06 1.30 9.16
C GLU A 70 12.56 -0.06 8.65
N ALA A 71 11.76 -0.03 7.58
CA ALA A 71 11.18 -1.24 7.02
C ALA A 71 12.27 -2.20 6.49
N PRO A 72 12.06 -3.52 6.58
CA PRO A 72 12.96 -4.52 6.00
C PRO A 72 13.21 -4.31 4.51
N GLU A 73 14.38 -4.71 4.02
CA GLU A 73 14.81 -4.51 2.61
C GLU A 73 13.77 -5.00 1.58
N GLN A 74 13.13 -6.14 1.84
CA GLN A 74 12.07 -6.67 0.97
C GLN A 74 10.86 -5.73 0.82
N ILE A 75 10.51 -4.97 1.86
CA ILE A 75 9.42 -4.00 1.85
C ILE A 75 9.87 -2.73 1.14
N LEU A 76 11.10 -2.28 1.39
CA LEU A 76 11.68 -1.14 0.68
C LEU A 76 11.70 -1.39 -0.84
N LYS A 77 12.17 -2.57 -1.27
CA LYS A 77 12.20 -2.96 -2.67
C LYS A 77 10.81 -2.90 -3.29
N PHE A 78 9.83 -3.53 -2.65
CA PHE A 78 8.46 -3.52 -3.16
C PHE A 78 7.84 -2.12 -3.20
N CYS A 79 8.06 -1.28 -2.19
CA CYS A 79 7.58 0.10 -2.18
C CYS A 79 8.17 0.91 -3.36
N SER A 80 9.44 0.68 -3.69
CA SER A 80 10.08 1.26 -4.87
C SER A 80 9.43 0.76 -6.16
N ASP A 81 9.20 -0.56 -6.26
CA ASP A 81 8.65 -1.21 -7.45
C ASP A 81 7.22 -0.74 -7.77
N ILE A 82 6.40 -0.44 -6.75
CA ILE A 82 4.99 -0.08 -6.96
C ILE A 82 4.68 1.40 -7.04
N ASN A 83 5.64 2.27 -6.70
CA ASN A 83 5.49 3.72 -6.84
C ASN A 83 5.01 4.15 -8.25
N PRO A 84 5.55 3.60 -9.36
CA PRO A 84 5.10 3.95 -10.71
C PRO A 84 3.66 3.54 -11.03
N PHE A 85 3.09 2.53 -10.35
CA PHE A 85 1.71 2.10 -10.61
C PHE A 85 0.68 3.16 -10.23
N TYR A 86 1.04 4.11 -9.36
CA TYR A 86 0.21 5.30 -9.10
C TYR A 86 -0.02 6.12 -10.38
N THR A 87 0.94 6.16 -11.29
CA THR A 87 0.84 6.85 -12.59
C THR A 87 0.28 5.93 -13.68
N ILE A 88 0.78 4.70 -13.79
CA ILE A 88 0.39 3.74 -14.85
C ILE A 88 -1.11 3.46 -14.84
N ALA A 89 -1.71 3.24 -13.67
CA ALA A 89 -3.13 2.90 -13.59
C ALA A 89 -4.09 4.10 -13.80
N ARG A 90 -3.58 5.33 -13.97
CA ARG A 90 -4.40 6.55 -14.00
C ARG A 90 -4.26 7.38 -15.26
N TYR A 91 -3.19 7.22 -16.03
CA TYR A 91 -2.98 8.02 -17.23
C TYR A 91 -3.07 7.16 -18.50
N PRO A 92 -3.98 7.49 -19.44
CA PRO A 92 -4.24 6.69 -20.64
C PRO A 92 -3.13 6.78 -21.70
N ASP A 93 -2.11 7.62 -21.49
CA ASP A 93 -0.93 7.77 -22.33
C ASP A 93 0.18 6.75 -21.99
N VAL A 94 0.01 5.95 -20.93
CA VAL A 94 0.90 4.85 -20.59
C VAL A 94 0.44 3.57 -21.30
N GLU A 95 1.24 3.08 -22.25
CA GLU A 95 0.91 1.90 -23.07
C GLU A 95 1.03 0.55 -22.33
N GLU A 96 1.52 0.52 -21.08
CA GLU A 96 1.65 -0.71 -20.29
C GLU A 96 0.34 -1.10 -19.58
N GLU A 97 -0.36 -2.09 -20.12
CA GLU A 97 -1.47 -2.75 -19.42
C GLU A 97 -0.97 -3.74 -18.35
N ILE A 98 -1.56 -3.68 -17.15
CA ILE A 98 -1.26 -4.65 -16.09
C ILE A 98 -2.02 -5.94 -16.37
N ASN A 99 -1.30 -7.00 -16.74
CA ASN A 99 -1.91 -8.31 -16.91
C ASN A 99 -2.23 -8.99 -15.56
N ARG A 100 -3.05 -10.04 -15.60
CA ARG A 100 -3.47 -10.82 -14.42
C ARG A 100 -2.31 -11.33 -13.56
N LYS A 101 -1.21 -11.77 -14.19
CA LYS A 101 -0.04 -12.30 -13.46
C LYS A 101 0.65 -11.19 -12.68
N THR A 102 0.85 -10.02 -13.30
CA THR A 102 1.43 -8.84 -12.66
C THR A 102 0.54 -8.35 -11.52
N ALA A 103 -0.77 -8.20 -11.75
CA ALA A 103 -1.70 -7.79 -10.70
C ALA A 103 -1.70 -8.74 -9.49
N LYS A 104 -1.66 -10.06 -9.75
CA LYS A 104 -1.58 -11.06 -8.67
C LYS A 104 -0.31 -10.93 -7.84
N ASP A 105 0.84 -10.76 -8.48
CA ASP A 105 2.12 -10.55 -7.79
C ASP A 105 2.12 -9.28 -6.95
N ILE A 106 1.54 -8.18 -7.47
CA ILE A 106 1.36 -6.92 -6.74
C ILE A 106 0.49 -7.14 -5.50
N ILE A 107 -0.65 -7.83 -5.61
CA ILE A 107 -1.53 -8.12 -4.47
C ILE A 107 -0.79 -8.95 -3.41
N GLU A 108 -0.12 -10.03 -3.81
CA GLU A 108 0.58 -10.92 -2.88
C GLU A 108 1.69 -10.19 -2.12
N LYS A 109 2.48 -9.35 -2.80
CA LYS A 109 3.51 -8.53 -2.15
C LYS A 109 2.89 -7.40 -1.32
N GLY A 110 1.80 -6.79 -1.79
CA GLY A 110 1.04 -5.78 -1.05
C GLY A 110 0.53 -6.28 0.29
N LYS A 111 -0.02 -7.50 0.32
CA LYS A 111 -0.41 -8.19 1.55
C LYS A 111 0.75 -8.40 2.51
N LYS A 112 1.94 -8.73 2.01
CA LYS A 112 3.13 -8.89 2.88
C LYS A 112 3.48 -7.58 3.58
N VAL A 113 3.41 -6.45 2.89
CA VAL A 113 3.63 -5.13 3.50
C VAL A 113 2.53 -4.80 4.50
N PHE A 114 1.26 -5.00 4.12
CA PHE A 114 0.11 -4.77 5.00
C PHE A 114 0.24 -5.57 6.32
N ASN A 115 0.55 -6.87 6.22
CA ASN A 115 0.68 -7.75 7.39
C ASN A 115 1.88 -7.37 8.27
N TRP A 116 2.99 -6.92 7.67
CA TRP A 116 4.11 -6.39 8.45
C TRP A 116 3.70 -5.16 9.26
N ILE A 117 2.94 -4.24 8.64
CA ILE A 117 2.44 -3.03 9.32
C ILE A 117 1.44 -3.39 10.42
N GLU A 118 0.49 -4.28 10.12
CA GLU A 118 -0.50 -4.77 11.09
C GLU A 118 0.18 -5.34 12.33
N GLY A 119 1.20 -6.20 12.12
CA GLY A 119 1.98 -6.78 13.22
C GLY A 119 2.77 -5.75 14.04
N ASN A 120 3.12 -4.59 13.47
CA ASN A 120 3.78 -3.50 14.21
C ASN A 120 2.78 -2.59 14.94
N LEU A 121 1.54 -2.49 14.46
CA LEU A 121 0.48 -1.68 15.07
C LEU A 121 -0.23 -2.39 16.23
N MET A 122 -0.17 -3.73 16.27
CA MET A 122 -0.83 -4.56 17.29
C MET A 122 0.05 -4.89 18.52
N GLN A 123 1.31 -4.44 18.54
CA GLN A 123 2.22 -4.56 19.69
C GLN A 123 1.95 -3.41 20.67
#